data_AF-A0A4U0W6Z0-F1
#
_entry.id   AF-A0A4U0W6Z0-F1
#
_cell.length_a   1.000
_cell.length_b   1.000
_cell.length_c   1.000
_cell.angle_alpha   90.00
_cell.angle_beta   90.00
_cell.angle_gamma   90.00
#
_symmetry.space_group_name_H-M   'P 1'
#
loop_
_entity.id
_entity.type
_entity.pdbx_description
1 polymer ?
#
loop_
_entity_poly.entity_id
_entity_poly.type
_entity_poly.pdbx_seq_one_letter_code
_entity_poly.pdbx_strand_id
1 'polypeptide(L)'
;MPGSDLTAPSTEYANFRSQHPESLYQPCQPSLIIQRNGYMDEDDDVEEVVRQTYVNPDHEAWIMRLPSPSSSGSSSGSSEGSPTVTCWNTFDTLYREPVYSNDSPEMLMLRFDRQTCGILSVKDGPTENPWRTLIWPLARDCSALYHAIASMTSFHTSREIPSMRVQGIHHMRSSIKSLVSGIQNMRFDTAIATTLVLAFAESWDQHISTGINHIKGAKILVNQALVQHRQASFSAEDTARLRFLCNTWVYMDVIARLTSVDDDESNDFDNVYEMMSPGPLENDMQLDPLMGCASTLFPVVGRVANLVRRVRKSESNSPAIISQAVDLKRMLEAWIPPSFVEPPEDPTSEIQHSLQTAEAYRWATLLYLHQAVPEVPSLSSADLSKKVLEYLATVPLSSRAIIVHIYPLLAAGAEANNEEDRRWVADRWQSMGHRMAIGVIDRCADVLKEVWSRRDAYEMSGQSCLRMPVATTCLYSSMLKRNYTVDEAVVDDPFDWINSCGGGKRRAASGGDLEALRALRLNPPRPRRSSADLMTGAIDPLFTVRGRLHWLGVMKDWGWEVLLG
;
A
#
# COMPACT_ATOMS: atom_id res chain seq x y z
N MET A 1 30.63 -17.33 10.25
CA MET A 1 29.90 -18.00 9.18
C MET A 1 29.52 -16.96 8.14
N PRO A 2 30.12 -16.92 6.94
CA PRO A 2 29.61 -16.13 5.83
C PRO A 2 28.43 -16.86 5.16
N GLY A 3 27.53 -16.13 4.50
CA GLY A 3 26.52 -16.71 3.61
C GLY A 3 25.12 -16.96 4.19
N SER A 4 24.77 -16.41 5.35
CA SER A 4 23.36 -16.28 5.75
C SER A 4 22.72 -15.13 4.97
N ASP A 5 21.96 -15.45 3.93
CA ASP A 5 21.13 -14.49 3.20
C ASP A 5 20.09 -13.87 4.15
N LEU A 6 20.22 -12.56 4.39
CA LEU A 6 19.35 -11.82 5.30
C LEU A 6 17.97 -11.51 4.69
N THR A 7 17.79 -11.72 3.38
CA THR A 7 16.49 -11.54 2.68
C THR A 7 15.63 -12.80 2.73
N ALA A 8 16.23 -13.97 2.98
CA ALA A 8 15.52 -15.23 3.10
C ALA A 8 14.70 -15.31 4.40
N PRO A 9 13.45 -15.81 4.37
CA PRO A 9 12.71 -16.11 5.58
C PRO A 9 13.41 -17.20 6.40
N SER A 10 13.42 -17.04 7.72
CA SER A 10 14.02 -18.04 8.62
C SER A 10 13.43 -19.43 8.35
N THR A 11 14.26 -20.46 8.33
CA THR A 11 13.83 -21.85 8.10
C THR A 11 12.77 -22.30 9.10
N GLU A 12 12.80 -21.78 10.34
CA GLU A 12 11.75 -21.95 11.33
C GLU A 12 10.40 -21.33 10.92
N TYR A 13 10.39 -20.12 10.35
CA TYR A 13 9.17 -19.48 9.85
C TYR A 13 8.62 -20.20 8.60
N ALA A 14 9.49 -20.65 7.69
CA ALA A 14 9.10 -21.48 6.57
C ALA A 14 8.47 -22.81 7.01
N ASN A 15 9.04 -23.46 8.04
CA ASN A 15 8.50 -24.66 8.66
C ASN A 15 7.16 -24.41 9.37
N PHE A 16 6.99 -23.26 10.04
CA PHE A 16 5.72 -22.88 10.66
C PHE A 16 4.63 -22.65 9.61
N ARG A 17 4.95 -21.93 8.51
CA ARG A 17 4.04 -21.67 7.39
C ARG A 17 3.62 -22.96 6.68
N SER A 18 4.51 -23.95 6.55
CA SER A 18 4.20 -25.24 5.92
C SER A 18 3.39 -26.19 6.80
N GLN A 19 3.38 -26.00 8.12
CA GLN A 19 2.58 -26.78 9.07
C GLN A 19 1.12 -26.27 9.21
N HIS A 20 0.84 -25.02 8.82
CA HIS A 20 -0.47 -24.38 8.98
C HIS A 20 -1.01 -23.64 7.73
N PRO A 21 -1.06 -24.25 6.53
CA PRO A 21 -1.63 -23.62 5.33
C PRO A 21 -3.18 -23.65 5.34
N GLU A 22 -3.80 -22.47 5.18
CA GLU A 22 -5.24 -22.16 4.99
C GLU A 22 -6.28 -22.69 6.01
N SER A 23 -6.08 -23.87 6.61
CA SER A 23 -6.98 -24.48 7.60
C SER A 23 -7.13 -23.69 8.90
N LEU A 24 -6.22 -22.74 9.16
CA LEU A 24 -6.24 -21.78 10.28
C LEU A 24 -7.59 -21.06 10.45
N TYR A 25 -8.36 -20.89 9.36
CA TYR A 25 -9.61 -20.13 9.34
C TYR A 25 -10.84 -20.99 9.03
N GLN A 26 -10.71 -22.32 8.97
CA GLN A 26 -11.84 -23.24 8.78
C GLN A 26 -12.37 -23.75 10.12
N PRO A 27 -13.67 -23.53 10.45
CA PRO A 27 -14.30 -24.20 11.58
C PRO A 27 -14.42 -25.71 11.31
N CYS A 28 -13.96 -26.55 12.25
CA CYS A 28 -14.39 -27.94 12.29
C CYS A 28 -15.90 -27.98 12.52
N GLN A 29 -16.65 -28.73 11.68
CA GLN A 29 -18.10 -28.86 11.86
C GLN A 29 -18.43 -29.66 13.13
N PRO A 30 -19.48 -29.28 13.89
CA PRO A 30 -19.81 -29.91 15.16
C PRO A 30 -20.56 -31.25 14.97
N SER A 31 -19.82 -32.36 15.03
CA SER A 31 -20.41 -33.71 14.97
C SER A 31 -20.74 -34.28 16.36
N LEU A 32 -22.04 -34.19 16.69
CA LEU A 32 -22.81 -35.05 17.62
C LEU A 32 -22.70 -34.83 19.14
N ILE A 33 -23.89 -34.92 19.75
CA ILE A 33 -24.21 -34.80 21.18
C ILE A 33 -24.07 -36.17 21.86
N ILE A 34 -23.44 -36.21 23.05
CA ILE A 34 -23.76 -37.16 24.12
C ILE A 34 -23.87 -36.39 25.45
N GLN A 35 -24.82 -36.76 26.30
CA GLN A 35 -25.08 -36.13 27.61
C GLN A 35 -24.54 -37.01 28.76
N ARG A 36 -24.16 -36.38 29.90
CA ARG A 36 -24.96 -36.39 31.16
C ARG A 36 -24.20 -36.63 32.51
N ASN A 37 -24.46 -35.72 33.46
CA ASN A 37 -24.43 -35.78 34.94
C ASN A 37 -23.13 -36.07 35.75
N GLY A 38 -22.96 -35.22 36.78
CA GLY A 38 -22.24 -35.37 38.05
C GLY A 38 -22.72 -34.25 39.01
N TYR A 39 -22.69 -34.43 40.34
CA TYR A 39 -23.31 -33.53 41.36
C TYR A 39 -22.35 -33.27 42.55
N MET A 40 -22.76 -32.37 43.48
CA MET A 40 -22.16 -32.04 44.80
C MET A 40 -21.06 -30.95 44.72
N ASP A 41 -21.19 -29.74 45.30
CA ASP A 41 -21.94 -29.24 46.49
C ASP A 41 -21.31 -29.80 47.80
N GLU A 42 -21.06 -29.10 48.94
CA GLU A 42 -21.56 -27.85 49.59
C GLU A 42 -20.35 -27.01 50.18
N ASP A 43 -20.52 -26.13 51.20
CA ASP A 43 -20.52 -24.65 51.12
C ASP A 43 -19.87 -23.98 52.40
N ASP A 44 -19.52 -22.67 52.43
CA ASP A 44 -19.06 -21.91 53.65
C ASP A 44 -19.15 -20.34 53.56
N ASP A 45 -19.29 -19.62 54.70
CA ASP A 45 -19.77 -18.21 54.84
C ASP A 45 -18.86 -17.26 55.72
N VAL A 46 -19.35 -16.03 56.06
CA VAL A 46 -18.97 -15.14 57.22
C VAL A 46 -17.68 -14.25 57.08
N GLU A 47 -17.62 -12.93 57.39
CA GLU A 47 -18.61 -11.88 57.76
C GLU A 47 -18.10 -10.44 57.42
N GLU A 48 -18.95 -9.41 57.57
CA GLU A 48 -18.67 -7.98 57.31
C GLU A 48 -18.62 -7.13 58.60
N VAL A 49 -17.78 -6.07 58.66
CA VAL A 49 -17.90 -4.99 59.68
C VAL A 49 -17.72 -3.59 59.09
N VAL A 50 -18.76 -2.77 59.18
CA VAL A 50 -18.81 -1.37 58.69
C VAL A 50 -18.71 -0.35 59.85
N ARG A 51 -18.02 0.78 59.64
CA ARG A 51 -18.34 2.09 60.27
C ARG A 51 -18.05 3.27 59.34
N GLN A 52 -18.96 4.26 59.33
CA GLN A 52 -18.90 5.51 58.54
C GLN A 52 -19.06 6.75 59.45
N THR A 53 -18.47 7.89 59.03
CA THR A 53 -18.96 9.31 59.11
C THR A 53 -17.77 10.24 58.75
N TYR A 54 -17.80 11.11 57.72
CA TYR A 54 -18.51 12.40 57.57
C TYR A 54 -17.99 13.51 58.55
N VAL A 55 -17.72 14.78 58.16
CA VAL A 55 -18.01 15.53 56.90
C VAL A 55 -16.99 16.70 56.64
N ASN A 56 -17.22 17.52 55.60
CA ASN A 56 -16.48 18.72 55.11
C ASN A 56 -16.73 19.99 56.01
N PRO A 57 -16.28 21.27 55.74
CA PRO A 57 -15.58 21.85 54.56
C PRO A 57 -14.51 22.98 54.79
N ASP A 58 -13.93 23.46 53.67
CA ASP A 58 -13.39 24.80 53.31
C ASP A 58 -12.49 25.67 54.24
N HIS A 59 -11.28 26.07 53.77
CA HIS A 59 -10.98 27.42 53.22
C HIS A 59 -9.49 27.68 52.87
N GLU A 60 -9.28 28.22 51.65
CA GLU A 60 -8.33 29.22 51.13
C GLU A 60 -6.94 29.57 51.75
N ALA A 61 -6.05 30.06 50.85
CA ALA A 61 -4.71 30.64 51.08
C ALA A 61 -3.62 29.61 51.53
N TRP A 62 -2.32 29.82 51.34
CA TRP A 62 -1.56 31.06 51.10
C TRP A 62 -0.49 30.93 50.00
N ILE A 63 -0.26 32.00 49.24
CA ILE A 63 0.94 32.19 48.42
C ILE A 63 2.04 32.81 49.30
N MET A 64 3.26 32.28 49.24
CA MET A 64 4.45 32.97 49.77
C MET A 64 5.66 32.89 48.83
N ARG A 65 6.51 33.92 48.89
CA ARG A 65 7.65 34.15 47.98
C ARG A 65 8.95 33.63 48.58
N LEU A 66 9.87 33.19 47.71
CA LEU A 66 11.26 32.89 48.07
C LEU A 66 12.07 34.18 48.32
N PRO A 67 12.90 34.23 49.38
CA PRO A 67 14.04 35.14 49.49
C PRO A 67 15.37 34.39 49.27
N SER A 68 16.27 34.96 48.46
CA SER A 68 17.62 34.43 48.26
C SER A 68 18.53 34.74 49.48
N PRO A 69 19.39 33.81 49.94
CA PRO A 69 20.35 34.10 51.01
C PRO A 69 21.52 34.99 50.53
N SER A 70 22.00 35.87 51.41
CA SER A 70 23.22 36.66 51.20
C SER A 70 24.48 35.91 51.65
N SER A 71 25.63 36.27 51.08
CA SER A 71 26.92 35.63 51.34
C SER A 71 27.60 36.15 52.61
N SER A 72 28.06 35.24 53.49
CA SER A 72 28.99 35.54 54.59
C SER A 72 30.09 34.47 54.59
N GLY A 73 31.33 34.87 54.31
CA GLY A 73 32.47 33.95 54.28
C GLY A 73 33.26 33.95 55.59
N SER A 74 33.76 32.78 55.99
CA SER A 74 34.83 32.59 56.98
C SER A 74 35.60 31.33 56.61
N SER A 75 36.92 31.39 56.61
CA SER A 75 37.79 30.32 56.14
C SER A 75 38.76 29.81 57.21
N SER A 76 38.71 28.52 57.45
CA SER A 76 39.78 27.71 58.06
C SER A 76 39.74 26.33 57.39
N GLY A 77 40.88 25.64 57.29
CA GLY A 77 41.03 24.49 56.40
C GLY A 77 41.50 23.21 57.11
N SER A 78 41.43 22.09 56.35
CA SER A 78 41.97 20.74 56.65
C SER A 78 41.43 20.03 57.92
N SER A 79 41.14 18.73 57.90
CA SER A 79 41.22 17.72 56.81
C SER A 79 40.46 16.44 57.18
N GLU A 80 40.03 15.69 56.15
CA GLU A 80 39.53 14.29 56.19
C GLU A 80 38.19 14.03 56.91
N GLY A 81 37.47 12.97 56.48
CA GLY A 81 36.32 12.42 57.21
C GLY A 81 34.89 12.80 56.76
N SER A 82 34.64 13.07 55.47
CA SER A 82 33.25 13.31 54.99
C SER A 82 32.44 12.01 54.84
N PRO A 83 31.19 12.00 55.33
CA PRO A 83 30.08 11.44 54.55
C PRO A 83 28.91 12.43 54.46
N THR A 84 29.12 13.59 53.81
CA THR A 84 28.02 14.46 53.36
C THR A 84 27.23 13.75 52.27
N VAL A 85 26.21 12.97 52.67
CA VAL A 85 25.29 12.30 51.76
C VAL A 85 24.67 13.33 50.81
N THR A 86 24.83 13.10 49.51
CA THR A 86 24.49 14.05 48.45
C THR A 86 22.97 14.14 48.25
N CYS A 87 22.31 14.96 49.05
CA CYS A 87 20.87 15.30 48.92
C CYS A 87 20.50 15.74 47.49
N TRP A 88 21.44 16.35 46.76
CA TRP A 88 21.33 16.72 45.36
C TRP A 88 21.04 15.54 44.41
N ASN A 89 21.58 14.35 44.69
CA ASN A 89 21.34 13.16 43.85
C ASN A 89 19.89 12.66 43.93
N THR A 90 19.22 12.89 45.06
CA THR A 90 17.84 12.42 45.28
C THR A 90 16.86 13.08 44.32
N PHE A 91 17.02 14.39 44.09
CA PHE A 91 16.21 15.13 43.10
C PHE A 91 16.54 14.69 41.67
N ASP A 92 17.82 14.48 41.34
CA ASP A 92 18.25 13.98 40.03
C ASP A 92 17.68 12.58 39.72
N THR A 93 17.50 11.71 40.72
CA THR A 93 16.78 10.44 40.56
C THR A 93 15.27 10.57 40.46
N LEU A 94 14.65 11.62 40.99
CA LEU A 94 13.20 11.85 40.91
C LEU A 94 12.76 12.44 39.57
N TYR A 95 13.65 13.13 38.85
CA TYR A 95 13.42 13.63 37.49
C TYR A 95 13.99 12.73 36.38
N ARG A 96 14.55 11.56 36.74
CA ARG A 96 15.08 10.61 35.76
C ARG A 96 13.95 9.80 35.13
N GLU A 97 13.78 9.91 33.82
CA GLU A 97 12.84 9.06 33.09
C GLU A 97 13.16 7.57 33.32
N PRO A 98 12.14 6.71 33.55
CA PRO A 98 12.34 5.29 33.79
C PRO A 98 12.94 4.60 32.56
N VAL A 99 14.13 4.01 32.73
CA VAL A 99 14.87 3.33 31.66
C VAL A 99 14.35 1.91 31.49
N TYR A 100 13.33 1.76 30.64
CA TYR A 100 12.81 0.48 30.19
C TYR A 100 13.70 -0.18 29.12
N SER A 101 13.57 -1.49 28.93
CA SER A 101 14.17 -2.18 27.78
C SER A 101 13.36 -1.92 26.50
N ASN A 102 14.00 -1.97 25.33
CA ASN A 102 13.32 -1.67 24.05
C ASN A 102 12.16 -2.63 23.72
N ASP A 103 12.16 -3.81 24.33
CA ASP A 103 11.20 -4.90 24.21
C ASP A 103 10.23 -5.01 25.40
N SER A 104 10.26 -4.07 26.34
CA SER A 104 9.30 -4.05 27.46
C SER A 104 7.88 -3.73 26.95
N PRO A 105 6.82 -4.22 27.62
CA PRO A 105 5.43 -3.89 27.27
C PRO A 105 5.16 -2.38 27.25
N GLU A 106 5.79 -1.63 28.15
CA GLU A 106 5.67 -0.18 28.28
C GLU A 106 6.30 0.54 27.07
N MET A 107 7.48 0.11 26.62
CA MET A 107 8.12 0.66 25.42
C MET A 107 7.41 0.24 24.14
N LEU A 108 6.91 -1.00 24.06
CA LEU A 108 6.09 -1.44 22.92
C LEU A 108 4.78 -0.65 22.83
N MET A 109 4.11 -0.37 23.96
CA MET A 109 2.95 0.53 24.01
C MET A 109 3.32 1.95 23.57
N LEU A 110 4.41 2.53 24.09
CA LEU A 110 4.83 3.90 23.76
C LEU A 110 5.20 4.05 22.27
N ARG A 111 5.92 3.08 21.71
CA ARG A 111 6.27 3.03 20.27
C ARG A 111 5.06 2.75 19.38
N PHE A 112 4.08 1.99 19.89
CA PHE A 112 2.81 1.85 19.20
C PHE A 112 2.08 3.19 19.14
N ASP A 113 1.78 3.81 20.28
CA ASP A 113 1.07 5.09 20.38
C ASP A 113 1.71 6.22 19.56
N ARG A 114 3.03 6.40 19.69
CA ARG A 114 3.75 7.60 19.21
C ARG A 114 4.39 7.46 17.83
N GLN A 115 4.70 6.25 17.39
CA GLN A 115 5.38 6.03 16.10
C GLN A 115 4.50 5.23 15.13
N THR A 116 3.90 4.13 15.60
CA THR A 116 3.32 3.11 14.71
C THR A 116 1.85 3.35 14.39
N CYS A 117 1.05 3.75 15.39
CA CYS A 117 -0.37 4.03 15.23
C CYS A 117 -0.62 5.16 14.21
N GLY A 118 0.28 6.15 14.18
CA GLY A 118 0.20 7.32 13.29
C GLY A 118 0.58 7.09 11.82
N ILE A 119 0.96 5.86 11.44
CA ILE A 119 1.13 5.44 10.03
C ILE A 119 0.06 4.44 9.55
N LEU A 120 -0.91 4.10 10.43
CA LEU A 120 -2.02 3.17 10.14
C LEU A 120 -3.35 3.90 9.90
N SER A 121 -3.37 5.24 9.94
CA SER A 121 -4.58 6.04 9.77
C SER A 121 -4.27 7.43 9.19
N VAL A 122 -5.07 7.89 8.22
CA VAL A 122 -5.05 9.28 7.71
C VAL A 122 -5.62 10.27 8.73
N LYS A 123 -6.25 9.76 9.80
CA LYS A 123 -6.67 10.51 10.99
C LYS A 123 -5.81 10.09 12.19
N ASP A 124 -4.91 10.95 12.64
CA ASP A 124 -4.09 10.71 13.83
C ASP A 124 -4.14 11.86 14.85
N GLY A 125 -5.29 12.52 14.94
CA GLY A 125 -5.63 13.34 16.09
C GLY A 125 -5.66 12.50 17.38
N PRO A 126 -5.40 13.11 18.56
CA PRO A 126 -5.50 12.47 19.87
C PRO A 126 -6.74 11.58 20.07
N THR A 127 -7.90 11.99 19.56
CA THR A 127 -9.19 11.29 19.71
C THR A 127 -9.62 10.50 18.47
N GLU A 128 -9.00 10.74 17.31
CA GLU A 128 -9.53 10.27 16.03
C GLU A 128 -9.02 8.91 15.55
N ASN A 129 -7.82 8.50 15.97
CA ASN A 129 -7.20 7.29 15.42
C ASN A 129 -7.87 6.03 15.97
N PRO A 130 -8.62 5.25 15.16
CA PRO A 130 -9.37 4.08 15.64
C PRO A 130 -8.45 2.97 16.15
N TRP A 131 -7.19 2.90 15.69
CA TRP A 131 -6.21 1.97 16.23
C TRP A 131 -5.86 2.30 17.69
N ARG A 132 -5.84 3.59 18.05
CA ARG A 132 -5.62 4.10 19.41
C ARG A 132 -6.88 4.01 20.28
N THR A 133 -8.05 4.36 19.74
CA THR A 133 -9.29 4.52 20.52
C THR A 133 -10.22 3.32 20.52
N LEU A 134 -10.26 2.53 19.45
CA LEU A 134 -11.17 1.37 19.31
C LEU A 134 -10.46 0.02 19.43
N ILE A 135 -9.21 -0.10 18.95
CA ILE A 135 -8.48 -1.39 18.88
C ILE A 135 -7.52 -1.59 20.06
N TRP A 136 -6.67 -0.61 20.37
CA TRP A 136 -5.70 -0.72 21.46
C TRP A 136 -6.30 -1.10 22.83
N PRO A 137 -7.49 -0.59 23.25
CA PRO A 137 -8.12 -1.03 24.50
C PRO A 137 -8.36 -2.54 24.56
N LEU A 138 -8.68 -3.19 23.43
CA LEU A 138 -8.92 -4.63 23.36
C LEU A 138 -7.65 -5.47 23.51
N ALA A 139 -6.46 -4.88 23.32
CA ALA A 139 -5.19 -5.58 23.51
C ALA A 139 -4.92 -5.89 24.99
N ARG A 140 -5.47 -5.09 25.92
CA ARG A 140 -5.34 -5.29 27.36
C ARG A 140 -5.81 -6.69 27.79
N ASP A 141 -7.01 -7.05 27.33
CA ASP A 141 -7.70 -8.27 27.75
C ASP A 141 -7.53 -9.42 26.73
N CYS A 142 -6.69 -9.22 25.70
CA CYS A 142 -6.43 -10.21 24.66
C CYS A 142 -4.94 -10.34 24.29
N SER A 143 -4.31 -11.40 24.82
CA SER A 143 -2.94 -11.80 24.48
C SER A 143 -2.68 -11.90 22.96
N ALA A 144 -3.62 -12.45 22.19
CA ALA A 144 -3.43 -12.63 20.74
C ALA A 144 -3.31 -11.27 20.01
N LEU A 145 -4.17 -10.31 20.35
CA LEU A 145 -4.15 -8.95 19.78
C LEU A 145 -2.95 -8.15 20.28
N TYR A 146 -2.63 -8.23 21.58
CA TYR A 146 -1.42 -7.62 22.14
C TYR A 146 -0.16 -8.08 21.41
N HIS A 147 0.01 -9.39 21.23
CA HIS A 147 1.16 -9.92 20.49
C HIS A 147 1.13 -9.53 19.01
N ALA A 148 -0.04 -9.39 18.36
CA ALA A 148 -0.11 -8.88 16.99
C ALA A 148 0.41 -7.43 16.90
N ILE A 149 -0.09 -6.53 17.77
CA ILE A 149 0.27 -5.11 17.76
C ILE A 149 1.74 -4.92 18.13
N ALA A 150 2.24 -5.64 19.12
CA ALA A 150 3.64 -5.63 19.50
C ALA A 150 4.55 -6.21 18.39
N SER A 151 4.08 -7.19 17.61
CA SER A 151 4.79 -7.70 16.43
C SER A 151 4.95 -6.61 15.36
N MET A 152 3.84 -5.99 14.97
CA MET A 152 3.79 -4.90 13.98
C MET A 152 4.68 -3.72 14.39
N THR A 153 4.59 -3.31 15.66
CA THR A 153 5.42 -2.25 16.26
C THR A 153 6.91 -2.62 16.27
N SER A 154 7.24 -3.88 16.56
CA SER A 154 8.63 -4.36 16.56
C SER A 154 9.23 -4.40 15.15
N PHE A 155 8.45 -4.80 14.14
CA PHE A 155 8.88 -4.74 12.73
C PHE A 155 9.08 -3.31 12.25
N HIS A 156 8.13 -2.40 12.53
CA HIS A 156 8.26 -0.97 12.22
C HIS A 156 9.51 -0.35 12.88
N THR A 157 9.75 -0.64 14.17
CA THR A 157 10.94 -0.18 14.92
C THR A 157 12.25 -0.80 14.40
N SER A 158 12.21 -1.93 13.68
CA SER A 158 13.42 -2.67 13.28
C SER A 158 14.34 -1.94 12.30
N ARG A 159 13.84 -0.89 11.61
CA ARG A 159 14.68 0.02 10.78
C ARG A 159 15.67 0.81 11.63
N GLU A 160 15.23 1.27 12.81
CA GLU A 160 16.06 2.02 13.77
C GLU A 160 16.86 1.08 14.69
N ILE A 161 16.24 -0.02 15.13
CA ILE A 161 16.78 -0.94 16.13
C ILE A 161 16.67 -2.38 15.61
N PRO A 162 17.66 -2.89 14.85
CA PRO A 162 17.58 -4.17 14.15
C PRO A 162 17.26 -5.40 15.02
N SER A 163 17.62 -5.38 16.31
CA SER A 163 17.25 -6.45 17.26
C SER A 163 15.74 -6.60 17.45
N MET A 164 14.95 -5.53 17.26
CA MET A 164 13.49 -5.59 17.34
C MET A 164 12.86 -6.52 16.30
N ARG A 165 13.54 -6.81 15.18
CA ARG A 165 13.03 -7.81 14.20
C ARG A 165 12.86 -9.19 14.84
N VAL A 166 13.75 -9.59 15.74
CA VAL A 166 13.66 -10.87 16.45
C VAL A 166 12.46 -10.89 17.39
N GLN A 167 12.19 -9.77 18.08
CA GLN A 167 11.00 -9.62 18.91
C GLN A 167 9.72 -9.60 18.08
N GLY A 168 9.73 -8.99 16.89
CA GLY A 168 8.63 -9.07 15.92
C GLY A 168 8.28 -10.52 15.59
N ILE A 169 9.27 -11.33 15.19
CA ILE A 169 9.07 -12.76 14.89
C ILE A 169 8.54 -13.53 16.11
N HIS A 170 9.05 -13.27 17.32
CA HIS A 170 8.58 -13.92 18.54
C HIS A 170 7.13 -13.55 18.89
N HIS A 171 6.78 -12.28 18.78
CA HIS A 171 5.42 -11.78 18.99
C HIS A 171 4.44 -12.28 17.91
N MET A 172 4.83 -12.32 16.64
CA MET A 172 4.02 -12.91 15.55
C MET A 172 3.68 -14.38 15.84
N ARG A 173 4.69 -15.20 16.18
CA ARG A 173 4.50 -16.62 16.56
C ARG A 173 3.57 -16.77 17.76
N SER A 174 3.73 -15.91 18.77
CA SER A 174 2.91 -15.92 20.00
C SER A 174 1.45 -15.53 19.69
N SER A 175 1.24 -14.51 18.86
CA SER A 175 -0.08 -14.07 18.42
C SER A 175 -0.82 -15.16 17.65
N ILE A 176 -0.20 -15.76 16.63
CA ILE A 176 -0.83 -16.81 15.81
C ILE A 176 -1.13 -18.05 16.66
N LYS A 177 -0.23 -18.44 17.59
CA LYS A 177 -0.49 -19.54 18.52
C LYS A 177 -1.71 -19.26 19.41
N SER A 178 -1.78 -18.08 20.04
CA SER A 178 -2.91 -17.69 20.88
C SER A 178 -4.21 -17.62 20.07
N LEU A 179 -4.17 -17.06 18.86
CA LEU A 179 -5.30 -17.01 17.92
C LEU A 179 -5.83 -18.41 17.60
N VAL A 180 -4.96 -19.33 17.14
CA VAL A 180 -5.35 -20.73 16.84
C VAL A 180 -5.98 -21.43 18.04
N SER A 181 -5.44 -21.23 19.24
CA SER A 181 -6.00 -21.84 20.46
C SER A 181 -7.31 -21.21 20.96
N GLY A 182 -7.62 -19.97 20.56
CA GLY A 182 -8.67 -19.16 21.18
C GLY A 182 -9.79 -18.68 20.26
N ILE A 183 -9.60 -18.71 18.93
CA ILE A 183 -10.46 -18.02 17.94
C ILE A 183 -11.96 -18.38 18.05
N GLN A 184 -12.31 -19.60 18.46
CA GLN A 184 -13.71 -20.04 18.63
C GLN A 184 -14.42 -19.36 19.80
N ASN A 185 -13.69 -18.93 20.83
CA ASN A 185 -14.20 -18.25 22.03
C ASN A 185 -13.85 -16.76 22.03
N MET A 186 -13.29 -16.25 20.93
CA MET A 186 -12.79 -14.89 20.80
C MET A 186 -13.89 -13.95 20.34
N ARG A 187 -13.96 -12.73 20.89
CA ARG A 187 -14.92 -11.73 20.40
C ARG A 187 -14.60 -11.37 18.95
N PHE A 188 -15.64 -11.23 18.12
CA PHE A 188 -15.51 -11.13 16.66
C PHE A 188 -14.55 -10.00 16.24
N ASP A 189 -14.66 -8.83 16.86
CA ASP A 189 -13.84 -7.67 16.53
C ASP A 189 -12.38 -7.83 16.97
N THR A 190 -12.13 -8.42 18.14
CA THR A 190 -10.78 -8.79 18.59
C THR A 190 -10.15 -9.83 17.65
N ALA A 191 -10.92 -10.78 17.12
CA ALA A 191 -10.45 -11.78 16.16
C ALA A 191 -10.12 -11.17 14.78
N ILE A 192 -11.01 -10.31 14.26
CA ILE A 192 -10.78 -9.57 13.01
C ILE A 192 -9.57 -8.63 13.17
N ALA A 193 -9.52 -7.84 14.24
CA ALA A 193 -8.42 -6.93 14.52
C ALA A 193 -7.07 -7.65 14.65
N THR A 194 -7.02 -8.77 15.39
CA THR A 194 -5.79 -9.60 15.49
C THR A 194 -5.34 -10.06 14.11
N THR A 195 -6.28 -10.48 13.26
CA THR A 195 -5.98 -10.99 11.93
C THR A 195 -5.53 -9.88 10.96
N LEU A 196 -6.15 -8.70 10.99
CA LEU A 196 -5.74 -7.55 10.17
C LEU A 196 -4.39 -6.98 10.63
N VAL A 197 -4.13 -6.91 11.94
CA VAL A 197 -2.82 -6.49 12.47
C VAL A 197 -1.72 -7.50 12.11
N LEU A 198 -2.03 -8.81 12.04
CA LEU A 198 -1.10 -9.80 11.51
C LEU A 198 -0.83 -9.62 10.00
N ALA A 199 -1.81 -9.18 9.21
CA ALA A 199 -1.60 -8.84 7.80
C ALA A 199 -0.64 -7.65 7.63
N PHE A 200 -0.78 -6.59 8.44
CA PHE A 200 0.19 -5.47 8.49
C PHE A 200 1.56 -5.92 9.00
N ALA A 201 1.62 -6.76 10.04
CA ALA A 201 2.88 -7.26 10.58
C ALA A 201 3.65 -8.10 9.55
N GLU A 202 2.97 -8.94 8.76
CA GLU A 202 3.61 -9.75 7.71
C GLU A 202 4.08 -8.89 6.52
N SER A 203 3.32 -7.87 6.11
CA SER A 203 3.70 -6.99 4.99
C SER A 203 4.79 -5.97 5.34
N TRP A 204 5.07 -5.74 6.62
CA TRP A 204 6.13 -4.87 7.11
C TRP A 204 7.43 -5.59 7.50
N ASP A 205 7.41 -6.91 7.62
CA ASP A 205 8.65 -7.70 7.64
C ASP A 205 9.32 -7.67 6.25
N GLN A 206 10.62 -7.95 6.17
CA GLN A 206 11.44 -7.76 4.95
C GLN A 206 11.23 -8.81 3.85
N HIS A 207 9.99 -9.30 3.67
CA HIS A 207 9.67 -10.48 2.89
C HIS A 207 8.69 -10.22 1.74
N ILE A 208 8.63 -11.17 0.82
CA ILE A 208 7.90 -11.10 -0.46
C ILE A 208 6.41 -11.46 -0.32
N SER A 209 5.77 -11.09 0.79
CA SER A 209 4.42 -11.53 1.15
C SER A 209 3.45 -10.37 1.33
N THR A 210 2.24 -10.53 0.79
CA THR A 210 1.13 -9.57 0.82
C THR A 210 0.34 -9.57 2.14
N GLY A 211 0.57 -10.53 3.04
CA GLY A 211 -0.36 -10.81 4.15
C GLY A 211 -1.69 -11.40 3.68
N ILE A 212 -1.82 -11.80 2.41
CA ILE A 212 -3.09 -12.18 1.77
C ILE A 212 -3.83 -13.33 2.48
N ASN A 213 -3.10 -14.26 3.11
CA ASN A 213 -3.71 -15.35 3.88
C ASN A 213 -4.41 -14.84 5.15
N HIS A 214 -3.85 -13.81 5.80
CA HIS A 214 -4.49 -13.12 6.90
C HIS A 214 -5.70 -12.29 6.40
N ILE A 215 -5.59 -11.61 5.25
CA ILE A 215 -6.72 -10.88 4.64
C ILE A 215 -7.89 -11.84 4.28
N LYS A 216 -7.59 -13.02 3.72
CA LYS A 216 -8.56 -14.11 3.46
C LYS A 216 -9.17 -14.68 4.76
N GLY A 217 -8.41 -14.76 5.84
CA GLY A 217 -8.92 -15.13 7.16
C GLY A 217 -9.87 -14.08 7.75
N ALA A 218 -9.48 -12.81 7.68
CA ALA A 218 -10.28 -11.68 8.14
C ALA A 218 -11.62 -11.57 7.38
N LYS A 219 -11.63 -11.82 6.06
CA LYS A 219 -12.83 -11.92 5.21
C LYS A 219 -13.89 -12.87 5.78
N ILE A 220 -13.48 -14.04 6.27
CA ILE A 220 -14.39 -15.04 6.86
C ILE A 220 -14.98 -14.52 8.18
N LEU A 221 -14.14 -13.94 9.04
CA LEU A 221 -14.55 -13.39 10.33
C LEU A 221 -15.46 -12.16 10.19
N VAL A 222 -15.16 -11.27 9.22
CA VAL A 222 -16.01 -10.14 8.84
C VAL A 222 -17.38 -10.66 8.42
N ASN A 223 -17.46 -11.56 7.44
CA ASN A 223 -18.74 -12.11 6.97
C ASN A 223 -19.57 -12.78 8.10
N GLN A 224 -18.92 -13.41 9.08
CA GLN A 224 -19.60 -13.93 10.28
C GLN A 224 -20.13 -12.83 11.20
N ALA A 225 -19.31 -11.82 11.52
CA ALA A 225 -19.71 -10.67 12.34
C ALA A 225 -20.86 -9.86 11.68
N LEU A 226 -20.81 -9.72 10.35
CA LEU A 226 -21.87 -9.12 9.54
C LEU A 226 -23.20 -9.87 9.70
N VAL A 227 -23.20 -11.21 9.53
CA VAL A 227 -24.41 -12.02 9.72
C VAL A 227 -24.96 -11.91 11.14
N GLN A 228 -24.08 -11.90 12.16
CA GLN A 228 -24.47 -11.69 13.56
C GLN A 228 -25.10 -10.31 13.78
N HIS A 229 -24.52 -9.23 13.22
CA HIS A 229 -25.04 -7.87 13.34
C HIS A 229 -26.42 -7.69 12.69
N ARG A 230 -26.72 -8.43 11.62
CA ARG A 230 -28.08 -8.50 11.03
C ARG A 230 -29.09 -9.28 11.89
N GLN A 231 -28.63 -10.14 12.81
CA GLN A 231 -29.48 -10.94 13.70
C GLN A 231 -29.68 -10.31 15.07
N ALA A 232 -28.71 -9.54 15.56
CA ALA A 232 -28.76 -8.79 16.81
C ALA A 232 -28.08 -7.42 16.66
N SER A 233 -28.79 -6.35 17.06
CA SER A 233 -28.18 -5.02 17.11
C SER A 233 -27.01 -5.02 18.09
N PHE A 234 -25.85 -4.54 17.64
CA PHE A 234 -24.68 -4.37 18.48
C PHE A 234 -24.77 -3.05 19.25
N SER A 235 -23.86 -2.82 20.20
CA SER A 235 -23.72 -1.50 20.82
C SER A 235 -23.24 -0.47 19.80
N ALA A 236 -23.42 0.83 20.06
CA ALA A 236 -22.91 1.87 19.16
C ALA A 236 -21.38 1.80 18.98
N GLU A 237 -20.65 1.46 20.05
CA GLU A 237 -19.19 1.32 20.06
C GLU A 237 -18.73 0.09 19.26
N ASP A 238 -19.36 -1.07 19.47
CA ASP A 238 -19.04 -2.30 18.73
C ASP A 238 -19.45 -2.20 17.26
N THR A 239 -20.52 -1.44 16.95
CA THR A 239 -20.93 -1.11 15.57
C THR A 239 -19.89 -0.21 14.89
N ALA A 240 -19.42 0.84 15.58
CA ALA A 240 -18.36 1.71 15.06
C ALA A 240 -17.04 0.94 14.84
N ARG A 241 -16.67 0.05 15.77
CA ARG A 241 -15.49 -0.81 15.63
C ARG A 241 -15.64 -1.81 14.49
N LEU A 242 -16.83 -2.43 14.32
CA LEU A 242 -17.10 -3.31 13.19
C LEU A 242 -17.03 -2.56 11.86
N ARG A 243 -17.64 -1.37 11.75
CA ARG A 243 -17.57 -0.49 10.56
C ARG A 243 -16.11 -0.19 10.21
N PHE A 244 -15.30 0.23 11.19
CA PHE A 244 -13.87 0.49 11.00
C PHE A 244 -13.09 -0.76 10.54
N LEU A 245 -13.31 -1.92 11.16
CA LEU A 245 -12.62 -3.17 10.79
C LEU A 245 -13.04 -3.68 9.41
N CYS A 246 -14.31 -3.50 9.02
CA CYS A 246 -14.79 -3.79 7.66
C CYS A 246 -14.12 -2.88 6.63
N ASN A 247 -14.04 -1.58 6.89
CA ASN A 247 -13.40 -0.61 5.99
C ASN A 247 -11.89 -0.87 5.87
N THR A 248 -11.23 -1.24 6.97
CA THR A 248 -9.83 -1.68 6.98
C THR A 248 -9.64 -2.93 6.14
N TRP A 249 -10.52 -3.93 6.26
CA TRP A 249 -10.48 -5.13 5.45
C TRP A 249 -10.70 -4.83 3.95
N VAL A 250 -11.69 -3.99 3.60
CA VAL A 250 -11.94 -3.55 2.22
C VAL A 250 -10.70 -2.86 1.62
N TYR A 251 -10.06 -1.96 2.38
CA TYR A 251 -8.82 -1.30 1.97
C TYR A 251 -7.72 -2.34 1.68
N MET A 252 -7.43 -3.25 2.62
CA MET A 252 -6.35 -4.22 2.46
C MET A 252 -6.63 -5.23 1.32
N ASP A 253 -7.86 -5.71 1.18
CA ASP A 253 -8.27 -6.64 0.11
C ASP A 253 -8.15 -5.97 -1.27
N VAL A 254 -8.68 -4.75 -1.44
CA VAL A 254 -8.57 -3.99 -2.70
C VAL A 254 -7.12 -3.67 -3.06
N ILE A 255 -6.30 -3.25 -2.09
CA ILE A 255 -4.89 -2.92 -2.33
C ILE A 255 -4.07 -4.19 -2.66
N ALA A 256 -4.31 -5.31 -1.99
CA ALA A 256 -3.64 -6.58 -2.29
C ALA A 256 -3.99 -7.12 -3.69
N ARG A 257 -5.20 -6.85 -4.20
CA ARG A 257 -5.61 -7.24 -5.58
C ARG A 257 -4.80 -6.53 -6.68
N LEU A 258 -4.19 -5.38 -6.39
CA LEU A 258 -3.42 -4.60 -7.37
C LEU A 258 -2.13 -5.31 -7.80
N THR A 259 -1.45 -6.00 -6.87
CA THR A 259 -0.19 -6.72 -7.11
C THR A 259 -0.41 -8.22 -7.32
N SER A 260 -1.24 -8.85 -6.48
CA SER A 260 -1.22 -10.29 -6.27
C SER A 260 -1.58 -11.15 -7.48
N VAL A 261 -1.01 -12.34 -7.50
CA VAL A 261 -1.14 -13.34 -8.58
C VAL A 261 -2.34 -14.28 -8.36
N ASP A 262 -2.88 -14.28 -7.15
CA ASP A 262 -4.00 -15.09 -6.62
C ASP A 262 -5.22 -15.24 -7.55
N ASP A 263 -5.98 -16.32 -7.37
CA ASP A 263 -7.12 -16.72 -8.19
C ASP A 263 -8.49 -16.29 -7.62
N ASP A 264 -8.54 -15.61 -6.46
CA ASP A 264 -9.81 -15.11 -5.89
C ASP A 264 -10.37 -13.91 -6.71
N GLU A 265 -11.22 -14.21 -7.70
CA GLU A 265 -11.97 -13.22 -8.49
C GLU A 265 -13.25 -12.68 -7.82
N SER A 266 -13.51 -13.00 -6.55
CA SER A 266 -14.68 -12.46 -5.83
C SER A 266 -14.66 -10.93 -5.73
N ASN A 267 -15.86 -10.34 -5.64
CA ASN A 267 -16.05 -8.93 -5.31
C ASN A 267 -16.67 -8.80 -3.90
N ASP A 268 -16.19 -9.56 -2.92
CA ASP A 268 -16.77 -9.52 -1.56
C ASP A 268 -16.61 -8.16 -0.87
N PHE A 269 -15.69 -7.31 -1.35
CA PHE A 269 -15.64 -5.90 -0.97
C PHE A 269 -16.92 -5.14 -1.37
N ASP A 270 -17.63 -5.48 -2.47
CA ASP A 270 -18.93 -4.90 -2.81
C ASP A 270 -19.96 -5.31 -1.73
N ASN A 271 -20.03 -6.60 -1.38
CA ASN A 271 -20.94 -7.13 -0.35
C ASN A 271 -20.75 -6.48 1.03
N VAL A 272 -19.49 -6.34 1.46
CA VAL A 272 -19.14 -5.70 2.74
C VAL A 272 -19.41 -4.20 2.68
N TYR A 273 -19.08 -3.53 1.57
CA TYR A 273 -19.30 -2.10 1.40
C TYR A 273 -20.81 -1.76 1.37
N GLU A 274 -21.64 -2.47 0.61
CA GLU A 274 -23.09 -2.28 0.60
C GLU A 274 -23.73 -2.48 1.98
N MET A 275 -23.17 -3.41 2.77
CA MET A 275 -23.68 -3.71 4.11
C MET A 275 -23.25 -2.72 5.19
N MET A 276 -22.05 -2.13 5.07
CA MET A 276 -21.54 -1.13 6.02
C MET A 276 -21.73 0.31 5.58
N SER A 277 -22.17 0.54 4.33
CA SER A 277 -22.60 1.82 3.81
C SER A 277 -23.62 2.44 4.76
N PRO A 278 -23.31 3.60 5.36
CA PRO A 278 -24.27 4.30 6.19
C PRO A 278 -25.56 4.63 5.43
N GLY A 279 -26.66 4.82 6.17
CA GLY A 279 -27.92 5.28 5.57
C GLY A 279 -27.75 6.66 4.93
N PRO A 280 -28.67 7.12 4.06
CA PRO A 280 -28.58 8.40 3.34
C PRO A 280 -28.47 9.68 4.19
N LEU A 281 -28.43 9.57 5.51
CA LEU A 281 -28.28 10.65 6.49
C LEU A 281 -26.94 10.62 7.25
N GLU A 282 -26.13 9.56 7.11
CA GLU A 282 -24.82 9.39 7.78
C GLU A 282 -23.61 9.48 6.82
N ASN A 283 -23.82 9.43 5.49
CA ASN A 283 -22.74 9.24 4.51
C ASN A 283 -21.77 10.41 4.34
N ASP A 284 -22.19 11.65 4.58
CA ASP A 284 -21.43 12.88 4.23
C ASP A 284 -20.72 13.53 5.43
N MET A 285 -20.41 12.80 6.52
CA MET A 285 -19.77 13.42 7.70
C MET A 285 -18.36 12.90 8.00
N GLN A 286 -18.15 11.60 8.21
CA GLN A 286 -16.88 11.12 8.75
C GLN A 286 -15.87 10.69 7.67
N LEU A 287 -14.69 11.29 7.70
CA LEU A 287 -13.52 10.90 6.90
C LEU A 287 -13.10 9.44 7.21
N ASP A 288 -12.91 8.59 6.20
CA ASP A 288 -12.49 7.20 6.44
C ASP A 288 -11.02 7.13 6.91
N PRO A 289 -10.70 6.34 7.96
CA PRO A 289 -9.34 6.24 8.50
C PRO A 289 -8.25 5.74 7.52
N LEU A 290 -8.58 5.03 6.44
CA LEU A 290 -7.59 4.56 5.46
C LEU A 290 -7.89 5.06 4.05
N MET A 291 -9.14 4.92 3.59
CA MET A 291 -9.58 5.35 2.27
C MET A 291 -9.79 6.86 2.17
N GLY A 292 -9.83 7.59 3.29
CA GLY A 292 -10.09 9.03 3.31
C GLY A 292 -11.40 9.40 2.60
N CYS A 293 -11.31 10.31 1.62
CA CYS A 293 -12.44 10.71 0.79
C CYS A 293 -12.73 9.76 -0.38
N ALA A 294 -12.00 8.63 -0.49
CA ALA A 294 -12.11 7.66 -1.58
C ALA A 294 -12.92 6.40 -1.20
N SER A 295 -13.61 6.36 -0.06
CA SER A 295 -14.35 5.17 0.42
C SER A 295 -15.33 4.60 -0.63
N THR A 296 -16.08 5.47 -1.32
CA THR A 296 -16.99 5.12 -2.43
C THR A 296 -16.27 4.70 -3.73
N LEU A 297 -14.97 5.02 -3.87
CA LEU A 297 -14.16 4.72 -5.04
C LEU A 297 -13.52 3.32 -4.96
N PHE A 298 -13.12 2.88 -3.76
CA PHE A 298 -12.39 1.62 -3.56
C PHE A 298 -13.08 0.36 -4.12
N PRO A 299 -14.41 0.19 -4.05
CA PRO A 299 -15.10 -0.90 -4.73
C PRO A 299 -14.94 -0.86 -6.27
N VAL A 300 -14.83 0.33 -6.88
CA VAL A 300 -14.50 0.48 -8.31
C VAL A 300 -13.05 0.07 -8.58
N VAL A 301 -12.10 0.46 -7.71
CA VAL A 301 -10.69 0.06 -7.79
C VAL A 301 -10.54 -1.46 -7.69
N GLY A 302 -11.24 -2.12 -6.76
CA GLY A 302 -11.25 -3.57 -6.59
C GLY A 302 -11.73 -4.31 -7.85
N ARG A 303 -12.81 -3.82 -8.48
CA ARG A 303 -13.32 -4.39 -9.74
C ARG A 303 -12.38 -4.16 -10.92
N VAL A 304 -11.67 -3.03 -10.98
CA VAL A 304 -10.58 -2.83 -11.95
C VAL A 304 -9.44 -3.81 -11.68
N ALA A 305 -8.98 -3.96 -10.44
CA ALA A 305 -7.91 -4.89 -10.09
C ALA A 305 -8.25 -6.36 -10.48
N ASN A 306 -9.50 -6.80 -10.21
CA ASN A 306 -10.00 -8.10 -10.65
C ASN A 306 -10.05 -8.23 -12.19
N LEU A 307 -10.41 -7.18 -12.93
CA LEU A 307 -10.31 -7.18 -14.40
C LEU A 307 -8.85 -7.28 -14.88
N VAL A 308 -7.94 -6.51 -14.28
CA VAL A 308 -6.52 -6.52 -14.67
C VAL A 308 -5.86 -7.88 -14.37
N ARG A 309 -6.26 -8.57 -13.29
CA ARG A 309 -5.86 -9.97 -13.05
C ARG A 309 -6.28 -10.90 -14.19
N ARG A 310 -7.54 -10.84 -14.67
CA ARG A 310 -8.01 -11.60 -15.86
C ARG A 310 -7.22 -11.25 -17.12
N VAL A 311 -6.93 -9.96 -17.34
CA VAL A 311 -6.10 -9.48 -18.45
C VAL A 311 -4.69 -10.10 -18.38
N ARG A 312 -4.02 -10.05 -17.22
CA ARG A 312 -2.66 -10.63 -17.01
C ARG A 312 -2.60 -12.15 -17.25
N LYS A 313 -3.71 -12.86 -17.03
CA LYS A 313 -3.85 -14.32 -17.23
C LYS A 313 -4.29 -14.72 -18.66
N SER A 314 -4.70 -13.76 -19.49
CA SER A 314 -5.23 -13.98 -20.85
C SER A 314 -4.25 -13.47 -21.92
N GLU A 315 -4.09 -14.17 -23.04
CA GLU A 315 -3.20 -13.73 -24.13
C GLU A 315 -3.65 -12.44 -24.82
N SER A 316 -4.96 -12.21 -24.90
CA SER A 316 -5.58 -11.04 -25.52
C SER A 316 -6.82 -10.56 -24.75
N ASN A 317 -7.33 -9.37 -25.08
CA ASN A 317 -8.53 -8.81 -24.46
C ASN A 317 -9.77 -9.22 -25.27
N SER A 318 -10.65 -10.02 -24.66
CA SER A 318 -11.90 -10.44 -25.28
C SER A 318 -12.92 -9.29 -25.33
N PRO A 319 -13.95 -9.36 -26.20
CA PRO A 319 -15.03 -8.37 -26.21
C PRO A 319 -15.73 -8.17 -24.85
N ALA A 320 -15.78 -9.20 -24.01
CA ALA A 320 -16.29 -9.11 -22.64
C ALA A 320 -15.36 -8.31 -21.72
N ILE A 321 -14.04 -8.52 -21.80
CA ILE A 321 -13.03 -7.72 -21.10
C ILE A 321 -13.12 -6.24 -21.51
N ILE A 322 -13.26 -5.98 -22.82
CA ILE A 322 -13.35 -4.62 -23.36
C ILE A 322 -14.66 -3.94 -22.92
N SER A 323 -15.80 -4.63 -22.98
CA SER A 323 -17.09 -4.09 -22.49
C SER A 323 -17.02 -3.77 -20.99
N GLN A 324 -16.47 -4.67 -20.18
CA GLN A 324 -16.31 -4.45 -18.74
C GLN A 324 -15.37 -3.26 -18.44
N ALA A 325 -14.31 -3.08 -19.23
CA ALA A 325 -13.42 -1.93 -19.13
C ALA A 325 -14.12 -0.61 -19.48
N VAL A 326 -14.99 -0.58 -20.50
CA VAL A 326 -15.79 0.62 -20.85
C VAL A 326 -16.71 1.03 -19.70
N ASP A 327 -17.38 0.06 -19.05
CA ASP A 327 -18.30 0.36 -17.94
C ASP A 327 -17.55 0.75 -16.66
N LEU A 328 -16.41 0.12 -16.36
CA LEU A 328 -15.52 0.54 -15.26
C LEU A 328 -14.95 1.93 -15.48
N LYS A 329 -14.51 2.25 -16.72
CA LYS A 329 -14.06 3.59 -17.08
C LYS A 329 -15.17 4.63 -16.89
N ARG A 330 -16.42 4.34 -17.32
CA ARG A 330 -17.56 5.24 -17.10
C ARG A 330 -17.82 5.49 -15.61
N MET A 331 -17.70 4.47 -14.75
CA MET A 331 -17.83 4.66 -13.29
C MET A 331 -16.70 5.52 -12.71
N LEU A 332 -15.45 5.34 -13.15
CA LEU A 332 -14.31 6.18 -12.73
C LEU A 332 -14.38 7.63 -13.25
N GLU A 333 -15.04 7.86 -14.39
CA GLU A 333 -15.25 9.21 -14.96
C GLU A 333 -16.47 9.93 -14.37
N ALA A 334 -17.48 9.18 -13.89
CA ALA A 334 -18.68 9.73 -13.26
C ALA A 334 -18.60 9.80 -11.73
N TRP A 335 -17.60 9.19 -11.10
CA TRP A 335 -17.38 9.27 -9.65
C TRP A 335 -17.07 10.70 -9.21
N ILE A 336 -17.60 11.08 -8.05
CA ILE A 336 -17.32 12.33 -7.35
C ILE A 336 -17.00 12.05 -5.87
N PRO A 337 -16.14 12.85 -5.22
CA PRO A 337 -15.88 12.75 -3.79
C PRO A 337 -17.13 13.13 -2.96
N PRO A 338 -17.19 12.77 -1.67
CA PRO A 338 -18.24 13.21 -0.74
C PRO A 338 -18.34 14.74 -0.69
N SER A 339 -19.56 15.24 -0.50
CA SER A 339 -19.89 16.67 -0.67
C SER A 339 -19.55 17.52 0.57
N PHE A 340 -19.61 16.89 1.74
CA PHE A 340 -19.14 17.39 3.01
C PHE A 340 -18.30 16.30 3.69
N VAL A 341 -17.36 16.73 4.54
CA VAL A 341 -16.55 15.87 5.42
C VAL A 341 -16.14 16.74 6.61
N GLU A 342 -16.16 16.18 7.82
CA GLU A 342 -15.64 16.83 9.02
C GLU A 342 -14.12 17.04 8.94
N PRO A 343 -13.59 18.22 9.33
CA PRO A 343 -12.15 18.43 9.43
C PRO A 343 -11.51 17.46 10.43
N PRO A 344 -10.31 16.91 10.15
CA PRO A 344 -9.56 16.13 11.12
C PRO A 344 -9.04 17.02 12.27
N GLU A 345 -8.80 16.41 13.42
CA GLU A 345 -8.18 17.01 14.61
C GLU A 345 -6.65 17.17 14.43
N ASP A 346 -6.01 16.34 13.58
CA ASP A 346 -4.58 16.44 13.29
C ASP A 346 -4.24 17.74 12.51
N PRO A 347 -3.53 18.71 13.10
CA PRO A 347 -3.28 20.02 12.50
C PRO A 347 -2.30 20.00 11.32
N THR A 348 -1.74 18.83 10.97
CA THR A 348 -0.92 18.65 9.77
C THR A 348 -1.74 18.26 8.53
N SER A 349 -3.03 17.98 8.69
CA SER A 349 -3.88 17.40 7.66
C SER A 349 -5.16 18.22 7.44
N GLU A 350 -5.51 18.40 6.17
CA GLU A 350 -6.71 19.12 5.76
C GLU A 350 -7.61 18.17 4.95
N ILE A 351 -8.92 18.41 4.94
CA ILE A 351 -9.87 17.68 4.08
C ILE A 351 -9.39 17.74 2.61
N GLN A 352 -8.85 18.89 2.19
CA GLN A 352 -8.32 19.08 0.85
C GLN A 352 -7.20 18.08 0.52
N HIS A 353 -6.32 17.73 1.46
CA HIS A 353 -5.28 16.72 1.23
C HIS A 353 -5.87 15.35 0.92
N SER A 354 -6.98 14.99 1.59
CA SER A 354 -7.71 13.76 1.34
C SER A 354 -8.46 13.78 0.00
N LEU A 355 -9.12 14.90 -0.35
CA LEU A 355 -9.80 15.08 -1.63
C LEU A 355 -8.83 14.98 -2.82
N GLN A 356 -7.65 15.62 -2.73
CA GLN A 356 -6.60 15.51 -3.74
C GLN A 356 -6.04 14.08 -3.82
N THR A 357 -5.90 13.39 -2.69
CA THR A 357 -5.48 11.97 -2.65
C THR A 357 -6.51 11.05 -3.30
N ALA A 358 -7.81 11.29 -3.10
CA ALA A 358 -8.88 10.51 -3.73
C ALA A 358 -8.91 10.69 -5.27
N GLU A 359 -8.71 11.91 -5.75
CA GLU A 359 -8.49 12.16 -7.19
C GLU A 359 -7.23 11.45 -7.71
N ALA A 360 -6.11 11.48 -6.98
CA ALA A 360 -4.89 10.76 -7.36
C ALA A 360 -5.14 9.25 -7.50
N TYR A 361 -5.92 8.64 -6.60
CA TYR A 361 -6.37 7.25 -6.73
C TYR A 361 -7.23 7.02 -7.98
N ARG A 362 -8.16 7.93 -8.29
CA ARG A 362 -9.05 7.84 -9.45
C ARG A 362 -8.27 7.88 -10.77
N TRP A 363 -7.34 8.83 -10.90
CA TRP A 363 -6.46 8.94 -12.08
C TRP A 363 -5.46 7.78 -12.19
N ALA A 364 -4.94 7.28 -11.07
CA ALA A 364 -4.06 6.09 -11.06
C ALA A 364 -4.81 4.82 -11.49
N THR A 365 -6.08 4.70 -11.10
CA THR A 365 -6.94 3.57 -11.51
C THR A 365 -7.32 3.67 -12.99
N LEU A 366 -7.56 4.87 -13.52
CA LEU A 366 -7.74 5.11 -14.97
C LEU A 366 -6.47 4.78 -15.77
N LEU A 367 -5.28 5.16 -15.28
CA LEU A 367 -3.99 4.78 -15.87
C LEU A 367 -3.82 3.25 -15.90
N TYR A 368 -4.09 2.57 -14.78
CA TYR A 368 -3.96 1.13 -14.65
C TYR A 368 -4.93 0.36 -15.57
N LEU A 369 -6.16 0.87 -15.73
CA LEU A 369 -7.15 0.33 -16.66
C LEU A 369 -6.72 0.52 -18.13
N HIS A 370 -6.20 1.70 -18.50
CA HIS A 370 -5.67 1.98 -19.84
C HIS A 370 -4.45 1.12 -20.20
N GLN A 371 -3.52 0.91 -19.25
CA GLN A 371 -2.38 0.00 -19.38
C GLN A 371 -2.78 -1.48 -19.53
N ALA A 372 -4.02 -1.84 -19.18
CA ALA A 372 -4.54 -3.20 -19.26
C ALA A 372 -5.42 -3.46 -20.50
N VAL A 373 -6.26 -2.49 -20.86
CA VAL A 373 -7.21 -2.57 -21.97
C VAL A 373 -7.06 -1.32 -22.87
N PRO A 374 -5.94 -1.23 -23.64
CA PRO A 374 -5.68 -0.10 -24.53
C PRO A 374 -6.71 0.03 -25.66
N GLU A 375 -7.53 -1.00 -25.89
CA GLU A 375 -8.65 -0.97 -26.84
C GLU A 375 -9.77 -0.02 -26.41
N VAL A 376 -9.80 0.43 -25.15
CA VAL A 376 -10.76 1.44 -24.66
C VAL A 376 -10.20 2.85 -24.85
N PRO A 377 -10.89 3.75 -25.59
CA PRO A 377 -10.45 5.13 -25.79
C PRO A 377 -10.23 5.89 -24.48
N SER A 378 -9.03 6.44 -24.32
CA SER A 378 -8.56 7.13 -23.10
C SER A 378 -7.56 8.24 -23.45
N LEU A 379 -7.15 9.01 -22.45
CA LEU A 379 -5.94 9.82 -22.52
C LEU A 379 -4.69 8.91 -22.49
N SER A 380 -3.53 9.40 -22.94
CA SER A 380 -2.30 8.60 -22.94
C SER A 380 -1.82 8.28 -21.52
N SER A 381 -1.05 7.20 -21.36
CA SER A 381 -0.39 6.87 -20.08
C SER A 381 0.41 8.02 -19.48
N ALA A 382 1.01 8.88 -20.31
CA ALA A 382 1.76 10.04 -19.85
C ALA A 382 0.84 11.16 -19.32
N ASP A 383 -0.29 11.43 -19.98
CA ASP A 383 -1.26 12.45 -19.53
C ASP A 383 -1.98 12.00 -18.26
N LEU A 384 -2.34 10.72 -18.17
CA LEU A 384 -2.96 10.12 -16.98
C LEU A 384 -2.00 10.10 -15.79
N SER A 385 -0.73 9.70 -16.00
CA SER A 385 0.31 9.80 -14.97
C SER A 385 0.51 11.25 -14.51
N LYS A 386 0.61 12.20 -15.46
CA LYS A 386 0.76 13.61 -15.12
C LYS A 386 -0.39 14.11 -14.24
N LYS A 387 -1.64 13.70 -14.49
CA LYS A 387 -2.77 14.03 -13.61
C LYS A 387 -2.55 13.52 -12.18
N VAL A 388 -2.15 12.27 -12.00
CA VAL A 388 -1.83 11.73 -10.66
C VAL A 388 -0.73 12.54 -9.98
N LEU A 389 0.36 12.87 -10.69
CA LEU A 389 1.47 13.66 -10.13
C LEU A 389 1.03 15.09 -9.76
N GLU A 390 0.19 15.74 -10.59
CA GLU A 390 -0.41 17.05 -10.28
C GLU A 390 -1.23 17.02 -8.98
N TYR A 391 -2.04 15.98 -8.74
CA TYR A 391 -2.80 15.81 -7.49
C TYR A 391 -1.94 15.40 -6.28
N LEU A 392 -0.89 14.59 -6.46
CA LEU A 392 0.03 14.26 -5.37
C LEU A 392 0.90 15.47 -4.97
N ALA A 393 1.20 16.37 -5.90
CA ALA A 393 2.01 17.57 -5.65
C ALA A 393 1.32 18.64 -4.79
N THR A 394 -0.02 18.69 -4.76
CA THR A 394 -0.76 19.58 -3.85
C THR A 394 -0.84 19.06 -2.42
N VAL A 395 -0.50 17.79 -2.17
CA VAL A 395 -0.51 17.19 -0.82
C VAL A 395 0.89 17.24 -0.19
N PRO A 396 1.07 18.00 0.91
CA PRO A 396 2.37 18.21 1.53
C PRO A 396 2.82 16.99 2.34
N LEU A 397 4.13 16.82 2.44
CA LEU A 397 4.80 15.74 3.19
C LEU A 397 4.57 15.81 4.72
N SER A 398 3.99 16.90 5.21
CA SER A 398 3.50 17.06 6.58
C SER A 398 2.17 16.32 6.83
N SER A 399 1.35 16.09 5.81
CA SER A 399 0.01 15.49 6.00
C SER A 399 0.06 13.97 6.26
N ARG A 400 -0.95 13.46 6.97
CA ARG A 400 -1.21 12.02 7.15
C ARG A 400 -1.68 11.32 5.88
N ALA A 401 -2.27 12.05 4.93
CA ALA A 401 -2.74 11.49 3.66
C ALA A 401 -1.62 10.79 2.85
N ILE A 402 -0.34 11.08 3.12
CA ILE A 402 0.78 10.43 2.42
C ILE A 402 0.86 8.91 2.65
N ILE A 403 0.29 8.37 3.74
CA ILE A 403 0.47 6.94 4.06
C ILE A 403 -0.13 6.04 2.97
N VAL A 404 -1.19 6.52 2.30
CA VAL A 404 -1.86 5.82 1.21
C VAL A 404 -1.38 6.28 -0.18
N HIS A 405 -0.27 7.02 -0.29
CA HIS A 405 0.27 7.45 -1.59
C HIS A 405 1.05 6.38 -2.34
N ILE A 406 1.29 5.20 -1.72
CA ILE A 406 2.16 4.14 -2.25
C ILE A 406 1.69 3.67 -3.64
N TYR A 407 0.43 3.24 -3.80
CA TYR A 407 -0.09 2.82 -5.11
C TYR A 407 -0.12 3.96 -6.16
N PRO A 408 -0.73 5.14 -5.92
CA PRO A 408 -0.76 6.20 -6.92
C PRO A 408 0.63 6.67 -7.36
N LEU A 409 1.58 6.79 -6.44
CA LEU A 409 2.95 7.22 -6.74
C LEU A 409 3.73 6.15 -7.51
N LEU A 410 3.51 4.85 -7.24
CA LEU A 410 4.09 3.76 -8.03
C LEU A 410 3.53 3.74 -9.46
N ALA A 411 2.21 3.78 -9.60
CA ALA A 411 1.53 3.71 -10.90
C ALA A 411 1.93 4.87 -11.82
N ALA A 412 1.92 6.10 -11.30
CA ALA A 412 2.28 7.29 -12.06
C ALA A 412 3.80 7.42 -12.27
N GLY A 413 4.60 7.14 -11.22
CA GLY A 413 6.05 7.25 -11.26
C GLY A 413 6.71 6.30 -12.27
N ALA A 414 6.08 5.16 -12.58
CA ALA A 414 6.52 4.25 -13.64
C ALA A 414 6.56 4.91 -15.03
N GLU A 415 5.70 5.90 -15.28
CA GLU A 415 5.59 6.64 -16.55
C GLU A 415 6.47 7.90 -16.62
N ALA A 416 7.20 8.25 -15.54
CA ALA A 416 8.09 9.41 -15.52
C ALA A 416 9.21 9.29 -16.57
N ASN A 417 9.14 10.11 -17.62
CA ASN A 417 9.99 10.01 -18.82
C ASN A 417 11.12 11.05 -18.89
N ASN A 418 11.05 12.10 -18.08
CA ASN A 418 12.02 13.19 -18.03
C ASN A 418 12.71 13.26 -16.67
N GLU A 419 13.80 14.03 -16.63
CA GLU A 419 14.73 14.11 -15.50
C GLU A 419 14.17 14.93 -14.31
N GLU A 420 13.10 15.69 -14.52
CA GLU A 420 12.44 16.50 -13.50
C GLU A 420 11.40 15.66 -12.76
N ASP A 421 10.47 15.02 -13.48
CA ASP A 421 9.47 14.11 -12.92
C ASP A 421 10.12 12.94 -12.16
N ARG A 422 11.16 12.31 -12.74
CA ARG A 422 11.87 11.20 -12.07
C ARG A 422 12.53 11.64 -10.76
N ARG A 423 13.09 12.85 -10.71
CA ARG A 423 13.67 13.40 -9.48
C ARG A 423 12.60 13.72 -8.45
N TRP A 424 11.52 14.38 -8.85
CA TRP A 424 10.39 14.67 -7.95
C TRP A 424 9.80 13.39 -7.34
N VAL A 425 9.62 12.34 -8.15
CA VAL A 425 9.15 11.02 -7.69
C VAL A 425 10.16 10.39 -6.71
N ALA A 426 11.46 10.44 -7.01
CA ALA A 426 12.51 9.88 -6.13
C ALA A 426 12.60 10.63 -4.78
N ASP A 427 12.59 11.97 -4.80
CA ASP A 427 12.64 12.83 -3.62
C ASP A 427 11.38 12.62 -2.74
N ARG A 428 10.21 12.41 -3.36
CA ARG A 428 8.96 12.08 -2.65
C ARG A 428 9.03 10.70 -2.00
N TRP A 429 9.51 9.67 -2.69
CA TRP A 429 9.71 8.34 -2.10
C TRP A 429 10.71 8.37 -0.95
N GLN A 430 11.83 9.08 -1.09
CA GLN A 430 12.81 9.23 0.00
C GLN A 430 12.17 9.90 1.22
N SER A 431 11.36 10.94 1.01
CA SER A 431 10.64 11.65 2.07
C SER A 431 9.59 10.77 2.77
N MET A 432 8.84 9.97 2.01
CA MET A 432 7.90 8.98 2.56
C MET A 432 8.63 7.89 3.36
N GLY A 433 9.77 7.39 2.84
CA GLY A 433 10.57 6.35 3.50
C GLY A 433 11.16 6.81 4.84
N HIS A 434 11.63 8.06 4.92
CA HIS A 434 12.06 8.67 6.20
C HIS A 434 10.91 8.81 7.21
N ARG A 435 9.68 9.12 6.76
CA ARG A 435 8.55 9.37 7.66
C ARG A 435 7.82 8.10 8.11
N MET A 436 7.68 7.12 7.23
CA MET A 436 6.88 5.91 7.50
C MET A 436 7.72 4.70 7.89
N ALA A 437 9.04 4.72 7.65
CA ALA A 437 10.02 3.68 8.01
C ALA A 437 9.77 2.24 7.46
N ILE A 438 8.61 1.92 6.89
CA ILE A 438 8.28 0.60 6.34
C ILE A 438 9.08 0.25 5.07
N GLY A 439 9.56 -0.99 4.98
CA GLY A 439 10.41 -1.44 3.87
C GLY A 439 9.74 -1.50 2.49
N VAL A 440 8.40 -1.52 2.45
CA VAL A 440 7.62 -1.48 1.19
C VAL A 440 7.96 -0.25 0.35
N ILE A 441 8.21 0.90 1.00
CA ILE A 441 8.51 2.17 0.33
C ILE A 441 9.86 2.13 -0.40
N ASP A 442 10.92 1.69 0.29
CA ASP A 442 12.25 1.60 -0.31
C ASP A 442 12.25 0.63 -1.51
N ARG A 443 11.50 -0.47 -1.39
CA ARG A 443 11.32 -1.48 -2.45
C ARG A 443 10.48 -0.97 -3.63
N CYS A 444 9.43 -0.18 -3.40
CA CYS A 444 8.68 0.48 -4.47
C CYS A 444 9.56 1.47 -5.24
N ALA A 445 10.41 2.23 -4.54
CA ALA A 445 11.38 3.11 -5.16
C ALA A 445 12.42 2.34 -6.00
N ASP A 446 12.87 1.16 -5.55
CA ASP A 446 13.75 0.28 -6.32
C ASP A 446 13.08 -0.31 -7.58
N VAL A 447 11.81 -0.71 -7.50
CA VAL A 447 11.03 -1.13 -8.69
C VAL A 447 10.96 0.00 -9.71
N LEU A 448 10.75 1.25 -9.30
CA LEU A 448 10.74 2.38 -10.25
C LEU A 448 12.10 2.60 -10.92
N LYS A 449 13.21 2.52 -10.18
CA LYS A 449 14.56 2.62 -10.76
C LYS A 449 14.79 1.54 -11.83
N GLU A 450 14.34 0.32 -11.59
CA GLU A 450 14.42 -0.78 -12.57
C GLU A 450 13.46 -0.58 -13.77
N VAL A 451 12.23 -0.12 -13.55
CA VAL A 451 11.31 0.26 -14.65
C VAL A 451 11.94 1.32 -15.55
N TRP A 452 12.52 2.37 -14.96
CA TRP A 452 13.22 3.43 -15.70
C TRP A 452 14.44 2.87 -16.45
N SER A 453 15.29 2.09 -15.79
CA SER A 453 16.47 1.42 -16.39
C SER A 453 16.09 0.58 -17.62
N ARG A 454 15.05 -0.27 -17.50
CA ARG A 454 14.54 -1.11 -18.57
C ARG A 454 13.97 -0.30 -19.74
N ARG A 455 13.24 0.78 -19.47
CA ARG A 455 12.67 1.68 -20.49
C ARG A 455 13.76 2.46 -21.22
N ASP A 456 14.75 2.98 -20.51
CA ASP A 456 15.89 3.69 -21.09
C ASP A 456 16.73 2.76 -21.98
N ALA A 457 16.98 1.51 -21.54
CA ALA A 457 17.63 0.48 -22.34
C ALA A 457 16.82 0.11 -23.60
N TYR A 458 15.50 0.04 -23.49
CA TYR A 458 14.61 -0.19 -24.64
C TYR A 458 14.70 0.98 -25.65
N GLU A 459 14.60 2.23 -25.19
CA GLU A 459 14.77 3.41 -26.05
C GLU A 459 16.13 3.40 -26.77
N MET A 460 17.23 3.13 -26.07
CA MET A 460 18.56 3.06 -26.67
C MET A 460 18.66 1.98 -27.76
N SER A 461 18.07 0.79 -27.54
CA SER A 461 18.03 -0.28 -28.54
C SER A 461 17.21 0.10 -29.78
N GLY A 462 16.03 0.71 -29.59
CA GLY A 462 15.15 1.16 -30.66
C GLY A 462 15.70 2.36 -31.43
N GLN A 463 16.53 3.19 -30.82
CA GLN A 463 17.28 4.26 -31.51
C GLN A 463 18.46 3.70 -32.31
N SER A 464 19.11 2.63 -31.83
CA SER A 464 20.27 2.01 -32.49
C SER A 464 19.88 1.35 -33.82
N CYS A 465 18.72 0.67 -33.87
CA CYS A 465 18.17 0.12 -35.11
C CYS A 465 17.92 1.18 -36.20
N LEU A 466 17.60 2.42 -35.81
CA LEU A 466 17.34 3.55 -36.72
C LEU A 466 18.61 4.34 -37.10
N ARG A 467 19.78 3.95 -36.59
CA ARG A 467 21.08 4.58 -36.90
C ARG A 467 21.97 3.78 -37.84
N MET A 468 21.54 2.60 -38.29
CA MET A 468 22.22 1.91 -39.38
C MET A 468 22.09 2.73 -40.67
N PRO A 469 23.19 3.22 -41.27
CA PRO A 469 23.12 3.72 -42.63
C PRO A 469 22.78 2.54 -43.55
N VAL A 470 21.87 2.74 -44.51
CA VAL A 470 21.59 1.74 -45.54
C VAL A 470 22.80 1.66 -46.48
N ALA A 471 23.76 0.82 -46.11
CA ALA A 471 24.85 0.43 -46.99
C ALA A 471 24.29 -0.48 -48.09
N THR A 472 24.03 0.10 -49.26
CA THR A 472 23.48 -0.60 -50.43
C THR A 472 24.50 -1.59 -51.00
N THR A 473 24.58 -2.77 -50.39
CA THR A 473 25.45 -3.87 -50.83
C THR A 473 24.63 -5.15 -50.95
N CYS A 474 24.08 -5.39 -52.13
CA CYS A 474 23.37 -6.63 -52.44
C CYS A 474 24.36 -7.81 -52.41
N LEU A 475 24.18 -8.75 -51.47
CA LEU A 475 24.78 -10.07 -51.55
C LEU A 475 23.69 -11.14 -51.43
N TYR A 476 23.47 -11.84 -52.54
CA TYR A 476 22.72 -13.09 -52.59
C TYR A 476 23.44 -14.14 -51.74
N SER A 477 22.74 -14.78 -50.80
CA SER A 477 22.85 -16.22 -50.62
C SER A 477 21.63 -16.80 -49.91
N SER A 478 21.29 -18.03 -50.27
CA SER A 478 20.06 -18.73 -49.92
C SER A 478 20.07 -19.36 -48.51
N MET A 479 18.89 -19.44 -47.90
CA MET A 479 18.46 -20.62 -47.12
C MET A 479 16.94 -20.68 -47.07
N LEU A 480 16.33 -21.45 -47.97
CA LEU A 480 14.90 -21.81 -47.87
C LEU A 480 14.67 -23.20 -48.45
N LYS A 481 14.63 -24.21 -47.57
CA LYS A 481 14.16 -25.56 -47.90
C LYS A 481 12.65 -25.65 -47.69
N ARG A 482 11.88 -25.89 -48.76
CA ARG A 482 10.71 -26.76 -48.67
C ARG A 482 10.35 -27.32 -50.04
N ASN A 483 10.32 -28.65 -50.14
CA ASN A 483 9.72 -29.34 -51.28
C ASN A 483 8.19 -29.28 -51.14
N TYR A 484 7.47 -29.12 -52.24
CA TYR A 484 6.45 -30.08 -52.67
C TYR A 484 6.07 -29.83 -54.15
N THR A 485 6.05 -30.90 -54.94
CA THR A 485 5.48 -31.01 -56.30
C THR A 485 4.10 -31.71 -56.16
N VAL A 486 3.08 -31.64 -57.01
CA VAL A 486 2.85 -31.81 -58.48
C VAL A 486 1.47 -31.10 -58.74
N ASP A 487 1.00 -30.62 -59.90
CA ASP A 487 1.11 -31.01 -61.33
C ASP A 487 0.98 -29.81 -62.30
N GLU A 488 0.89 -30.08 -63.62
CA GLU A 488 0.66 -29.08 -64.69
C GLU A 488 -0.82 -28.92 -65.14
N ALA A 489 -1.16 -27.75 -65.69
CA ALA A 489 -2.16 -27.59 -66.75
C ALA A 489 -1.85 -26.32 -67.59
N VAL A 490 -1.85 -26.43 -68.92
CA VAL A 490 -1.46 -25.35 -69.86
C VAL A 490 -2.65 -24.88 -70.69
N VAL A 491 -2.85 -23.56 -70.82
CA VAL A 491 -3.57 -22.89 -71.93
C VAL A 491 -3.00 -21.47 -72.14
N ASP A 492 -2.84 -21.03 -73.40
CA ASP A 492 -2.54 -19.65 -73.81
C ASP A 492 -3.73 -18.68 -73.52
N ASP A 493 -3.58 -17.35 -73.43
CA ASP A 493 -3.38 -16.40 -74.56
C ASP A 493 -3.12 -14.96 -74.01
N PRO A 494 -2.45 -14.03 -74.73
CA PRO A 494 -2.02 -12.73 -74.19
C PRO A 494 -2.89 -11.54 -74.61
N PHE A 495 -3.03 -10.52 -73.76
CA PHE A 495 -3.61 -9.23 -74.13
C PHE A 495 -2.86 -8.01 -73.55
N ASP A 496 -2.12 -7.32 -74.41
CA ASP A 496 -1.63 -5.95 -74.19
C ASP A 496 -2.77 -4.94 -74.35
N TRP A 497 -2.70 -3.81 -73.64
CA TRP A 497 -3.34 -2.57 -74.10
C TRP A 497 -2.49 -1.33 -73.79
N ILE A 498 -2.31 -0.49 -74.81
CA ILE A 498 -1.27 0.55 -74.87
C ILE A 498 -1.89 1.94 -74.98
N ASN A 499 -1.31 2.88 -74.22
CA ASN A 499 -1.37 4.34 -74.34
C ASN A 499 -2.73 5.07 -74.40
N SER A 500 -2.91 6.01 -73.47
CA SER A 500 -3.21 7.41 -73.80
C SER A 500 -2.90 8.34 -72.62
N CYS A 501 -2.54 9.62 -72.79
CA CYS A 501 -1.78 10.29 -73.87
C CYS A 501 -1.52 11.76 -73.44
N GLY A 502 -0.33 12.31 -73.71
CA GLY A 502 -0.03 13.75 -73.61
C GLY A 502 0.66 14.23 -72.31
N GLY A 503 1.49 15.29 -72.36
CA GLY A 503 1.85 16.06 -73.56
C GLY A 503 2.75 17.29 -73.39
N GLY A 504 3.99 17.14 -72.88
CA GLY A 504 5.01 18.20 -72.89
C GLY A 504 4.90 19.25 -71.77
N LYS A 505 5.81 20.23 -71.65
CA LYS A 505 6.98 20.58 -72.49
C LYS A 505 8.24 20.83 -71.65
N ARG A 506 9.41 20.70 -72.29
CA ARG A 506 10.75 20.89 -71.71
C ARG A 506 11.08 22.38 -71.51
N ARG A 507 11.92 22.68 -70.51
CA ARG A 507 13.02 23.66 -70.65
C ARG A 507 14.17 23.28 -69.71
N ALA A 508 15.40 23.41 -70.21
CA ALA A 508 16.62 23.26 -69.44
C ALA A 508 17.50 24.50 -69.70
N ALA A 509 18.24 24.92 -68.69
CA ALA A 509 19.31 25.92 -68.76
C ALA A 509 20.41 25.50 -67.77
N SER A 510 21.65 25.86 -68.04
CA SER A 510 22.84 25.39 -67.31
C SER A 510 23.59 26.54 -66.65
N GLY A 511 24.37 26.24 -65.61
CA GLY A 511 25.49 27.07 -65.16
C GLY A 511 25.55 27.33 -63.65
N GLY A 512 26.76 27.22 -63.10
CA GLY A 512 27.16 27.84 -61.83
C GLY A 512 27.38 26.89 -60.66
N ASP A 513 28.61 26.36 -60.53
CA ASP A 513 29.14 25.99 -59.22
C ASP A 513 29.43 27.27 -58.40
N LEU A 514 29.04 27.27 -57.13
CA LEU A 514 29.74 28.02 -56.08
C LEU A 514 29.52 27.34 -54.73
N GLU A 515 30.59 27.05 -54.01
CA GLU A 515 30.52 26.38 -52.70
C GLU A 515 29.88 27.28 -51.64
N ALA A 516 28.67 26.93 -51.20
CA ALA A 516 28.06 27.50 -50.00
C ALA A 516 28.23 26.51 -48.83
N LEU A 517 29.10 26.86 -47.87
CA LEU A 517 29.33 26.08 -46.65
C LEU A 517 28.00 25.74 -45.96
N ARG A 518 27.61 24.46 -45.97
CA ARG A 518 26.47 23.96 -45.20
C ARG A 518 26.79 24.07 -43.71
N ALA A 519 26.37 25.17 -43.10
CA ALA A 519 26.32 25.29 -41.65
C ALA A 519 25.62 24.07 -41.06
N LEU A 520 26.27 23.41 -40.10
CA LEU A 520 25.72 22.26 -39.40
C LEU A 520 24.49 22.69 -38.61
N ARG A 521 23.30 22.55 -39.22
CA ARG A 521 22.04 22.59 -38.48
C ARG A 521 22.02 21.39 -37.55
N LEU A 522 22.48 21.60 -36.33
CA LEU A 522 22.10 20.82 -35.17
C LEU A 522 20.57 20.83 -35.14
N ASN A 523 19.96 19.71 -35.54
CA ASN A 523 18.53 19.52 -35.34
C ASN A 523 18.28 19.64 -33.82
N PRO A 524 17.21 20.33 -33.39
CA PRO A 524 16.83 20.33 -31.98
C PRO A 524 16.64 18.86 -31.53
N PRO A 525 16.94 18.53 -30.26
CA PRO A 525 16.70 17.19 -29.75
C PRO A 525 15.23 16.85 -29.97
N ARG A 526 14.98 15.75 -30.68
CA ARG A 526 13.62 15.20 -30.79
C ARG A 526 13.12 14.89 -29.36
N PRO A 527 11.83 15.06 -29.06
CA PRO A 527 11.29 14.60 -27.78
C PRO A 527 11.63 13.11 -27.58
N ARG A 528 11.93 12.73 -26.33
CA ARG A 528 12.19 11.34 -25.92
C ARG A 528 11.02 10.45 -26.34
N ARG A 529 11.26 9.14 -26.55
CA ARG A 529 10.16 8.20 -26.80
C ARG A 529 9.48 7.83 -25.47
N SER A 530 8.69 8.79 -25.00
CA SER A 530 7.51 8.50 -24.17
C SER A 530 6.63 7.42 -24.83
N SER A 531 5.60 6.93 -24.14
CA SER A 531 4.56 6.03 -24.66
C SER A 531 3.66 6.71 -25.73
N ALA A 532 4.23 7.54 -26.60
CA ALA A 532 3.56 8.44 -27.50
C ALA A 532 3.14 7.75 -28.80
N ASP A 533 1.86 7.39 -28.82
CA ASP A 533 1.06 7.05 -29.98
C ASP A 533 1.40 7.84 -31.24
N LEU A 534 1.92 7.14 -32.26
CA LEU A 534 2.11 7.68 -33.59
C LEU A 534 0.79 7.61 -34.38
N MET A 535 -0.16 8.49 -34.02
CA MET A 535 -1.46 8.68 -34.71
C MET A 535 -2.42 7.47 -34.70
N THR A 536 -2.15 6.42 -33.91
CA THR A 536 -2.94 5.17 -33.90
C THR A 536 -3.50 4.71 -32.55
N GLY A 537 -3.10 5.32 -31.42
CA GLY A 537 -3.67 4.99 -30.10
C GLY A 537 -3.34 3.56 -29.62
N ALA A 538 -2.14 3.06 -29.90
CA ALA A 538 -1.72 1.69 -29.62
C ALA A 538 -0.49 1.67 -28.70
N ILE A 539 -0.72 1.38 -27.42
CA ILE A 539 0.36 1.12 -26.44
C ILE A 539 1.19 -0.09 -26.91
N ASP A 540 2.51 0.04 -26.89
CA ASP A 540 3.44 -1.08 -27.10
C ASP A 540 3.15 -2.19 -26.06
N PRO A 541 2.89 -3.46 -26.47
CA PRO A 541 2.60 -4.57 -25.56
C PRO A 541 3.60 -4.72 -24.41
N LEU A 542 4.87 -4.32 -24.58
CA LEU A 542 5.90 -4.36 -23.54
C LEU A 542 5.65 -3.38 -22.38
N PHE A 543 4.86 -2.33 -22.58
CA PHE A 543 4.47 -1.33 -21.57
C PHE A 543 3.12 -1.64 -20.88
N THR A 544 2.31 -2.52 -21.47
CA THR A 544 1.03 -2.97 -20.88
C THR A 544 1.26 -3.78 -19.59
N VAL A 545 0.20 -4.04 -18.82
CA VAL A 545 0.24 -4.89 -17.60
C VAL A 545 0.75 -6.32 -17.83
N ARG A 546 0.81 -6.79 -19.09
CA ARG A 546 1.41 -8.08 -19.49
C ARG A 546 2.92 -7.98 -19.74
N GLY A 547 3.44 -6.78 -19.95
CA GLY A 547 4.77 -6.49 -20.47
C GLY A 547 5.85 -6.26 -19.41
N ARG A 548 7.10 -6.52 -19.79
CA ARG A 548 8.28 -6.43 -18.91
C ARG A 548 8.75 -5.00 -18.57
N LEU A 549 8.20 -3.98 -19.23
CA LEU A 549 8.49 -2.55 -18.99
C LEU A 549 7.41 -1.88 -18.10
N HIS A 550 6.41 -2.65 -17.67
CA HIS A 550 5.45 -2.28 -16.64
C HIS A 550 5.96 -2.70 -15.25
N TRP A 551 5.54 -1.99 -14.20
CA TRP A 551 5.99 -2.26 -12.82
C TRP A 551 5.59 -3.66 -12.32
N LEU A 552 4.42 -4.18 -12.72
CA LEU A 552 4.03 -5.58 -12.50
C LEU A 552 4.93 -6.60 -13.21
N GLY A 553 5.55 -6.22 -14.34
CA GLY A 553 6.54 -7.06 -15.03
C GLY A 553 7.83 -7.18 -14.22
N VAL A 554 8.31 -6.06 -13.67
CA VAL A 554 9.46 -6.04 -12.75
C VAL A 554 9.17 -6.85 -11.48
N MET A 555 8.02 -6.62 -10.83
CA MET A 555 7.59 -7.40 -9.66
C MET A 555 7.56 -8.90 -9.94
N LYS A 556 6.98 -9.31 -11.07
CA LYS A 556 6.94 -10.72 -11.49
C LYS A 556 8.32 -11.32 -11.68
N ASP A 557 9.22 -10.61 -12.37
CA ASP A 557 10.60 -11.08 -12.61
C ASP A 557 11.42 -11.18 -11.31
N TRP A 558 11.10 -10.35 -10.31
CA TRP A 558 11.73 -10.36 -8.98
C TRP A 558 11.07 -11.35 -7.99
N GLY A 559 9.97 -12.00 -8.38
CA GLY A 559 9.16 -12.83 -7.47
C GLY A 559 8.56 -12.04 -6.29
N TRP A 560 8.31 -10.75 -6.47
CA TRP A 560 7.90 -9.83 -5.42
C TRP A 560 6.39 -9.55 -5.44
N GLU A 561 5.71 -9.85 -4.33
CA GLU A 561 4.30 -9.55 -4.12
C GLU A 561 4.13 -8.82 -2.77
N VAL A 562 3.52 -7.63 -2.76
CA VAL A 562 3.32 -6.81 -1.55
C VAL A 562 2.02 -6.01 -1.57
N LEU A 563 1.56 -5.63 -0.39
CA LEU A 563 0.53 -4.61 -0.18
C LEU A 563 1.09 -3.23 -0.60
N LEU A 564 0.34 -2.47 -1.41
CA LEU A 564 0.72 -1.12 -1.88
C LEU A 564 0.01 0.00 -1.09
N GLY A 565 0.00 -0.14 0.24
CA GLY A 565 -0.72 0.69 1.21
C GLY A 565 -0.52 0.18 2.63
#